data_AF-A0A2S9ZYS0-F1
#
_entry.id   AF-A0A2S9ZYS0-F1
#
_cell.length_a   1.000
_cell.length_b   1.000
_cell.length_c   1.000
_cell.angle_alpha   90.00
_cell.angle_beta   90.00
_cell.angle_gamma   90.00
#
_symmetry.space_group_name_H-M   'P 1'
#
loop_
_entity.id
_entity.type
_entity.pdbx_description
1 polymer ?
#
loop_
_entity_poly.entity_id
_entity_poly.type
_entity_poly.pdbx_seq_one_letter_code
_entity_poly.pdbx_strand_id
1 'polypeptide(L)'
;MERGHFLLLLGQPEAAKEAMDQCQKVLDQLDSVDLAVHASFYRVSGDYWKAKAEFADYYRNSLLYLACIDIDRDLTQDERAERARDLGIAALLGESLYNFGELVRRAHHSSARFSISAALSWSEGVSWFTQLLHPVLDSLKGTPNEYIRSLLFAFNSGDIDKFQSLIPELEKEPYLLQNLNTLRQKICVLALIEAVFKRPIQDRVALPFSIIAKEAQVPVDEVEHLLMKALMLNLIRGTLDACSSVASITWVQPRVLDKTQIGGLKDRLGDWADKVQAQGAFARGVAPELFA
;
A
#
# COMPACT_ATOMS: atom_id res chain seq x y z
N MET A 1 -9.40 14.72 24.46
CA MET A 1 -8.79 15.02 23.15
C MET A 1 -8.38 16.48 23.00
N GLU A 2 -9.25 17.46 23.29
CA GLU A 2 -8.87 18.89 23.19
C GLU A 2 -7.63 19.27 24.03
N ARG A 3 -7.48 18.71 25.24
CA ARG A 3 -6.24 18.83 26.04
C ARG A 3 -5.00 18.38 25.26
N GLY A 4 -5.08 17.27 24.53
CA GLY A 4 -3.99 16.77 23.69
C GLY A 4 -3.68 17.70 22.53
N HIS A 5 -4.70 18.24 21.87
CA HIS A 5 -4.53 19.24 20.80
C HIS A 5 -3.83 20.51 21.31
N PHE A 6 -4.25 21.06 22.46
CA PHE A 6 -3.59 22.22 23.06
C PHE A 6 -2.14 21.94 23.48
N LEU A 7 -1.84 20.75 23.99
CA LEU A 7 -0.47 20.36 24.35
C LEU A 7 0.45 20.27 23.12
N LEU A 8 -0.09 19.85 21.97
CA LEU A 8 0.65 19.86 20.71
C LEU A 8 0.95 21.28 20.23
N LEU A 9 -0.02 22.20 20.35
CA LEU A 9 0.20 23.62 20.03
C LEU A 9 1.24 24.27 20.95
N LEU A 10 1.34 23.82 22.19
CA LEU A 10 2.36 24.25 23.16
C LEU A 10 3.74 23.61 22.93
N GLY A 11 3.89 22.72 21.93
CA GLY A 11 5.15 22.08 21.61
C GLY A 11 5.60 21.02 22.63
N GLN A 12 4.67 20.42 23.38
CA GLN A 12 4.96 19.38 24.39
C GLN A 12 4.47 18.00 23.92
N PRO A 13 5.24 17.30 23.05
CA PRO A 13 4.81 16.02 22.47
C PRO A 13 4.73 14.89 23.49
N GLU A 14 5.58 14.87 24.53
CA GLU A 14 5.58 13.81 25.54
C GLU A 14 4.30 13.82 26.38
N ALA A 15 3.87 15.01 26.83
CA ALA A 15 2.62 15.18 27.58
C ALA A 15 1.39 14.88 26.70
N ALA A 16 1.45 15.20 25.41
CA ALA A 16 0.39 14.85 24.46
C ALA A 16 0.28 13.32 24.29
N LYS A 17 1.41 12.61 24.20
CA LYS A 17 1.43 11.14 24.13
C LYS A 17 0.84 10.50 25.39
N GLU A 18 1.20 10.99 26.58
CA GLU A 18 0.63 10.46 27.82
C GLU A 18 -0.89 10.63 27.88
N ALA A 19 -1.39 11.81 27.48
CA ALA A 19 -2.82 12.07 27.39
C ALA A 19 -3.51 11.16 26.36
N MET A 20 -2.84 10.86 25.24
CA MET A 20 -3.34 9.93 24.21
C MET A 20 -3.39 8.49 24.73
N ASP A 21 -2.35 8.00 25.39
CA ASP A 21 -2.28 6.64 25.95
C ASP A 21 -3.35 6.42 27.03
N GLN A 22 -3.61 7.45 27.86
CA GLN A 22 -4.72 7.44 28.81
C GLN A 22 -6.08 7.37 28.09
N CYS A 23 -6.28 8.17 27.04
CA CYS A 23 -7.52 8.12 26.26
C CYS A 23 -7.71 6.77 25.56
N GLN A 24 -6.63 6.17 25.03
CA GLN A 24 -6.69 4.87 24.38
C GLN A 24 -7.13 3.77 25.36
N LYS A 25 -6.55 3.73 26.57
CA LYS A 25 -6.97 2.77 27.62
C LYS A 25 -8.44 2.90 27.99
N VAL A 26 -8.96 4.13 28.04
CA VAL A 26 -10.38 4.39 28.33
C VAL A 26 -11.26 3.95 27.15
N LEU A 27 -10.83 4.17 25.90
CA LEU A 27 -11.55 3.73 24.72
C LEU A 27 -11.60 2.20 24.61
N ASP A 28 -10.50 1.51 24.94
CA ASP A 28 -10.42 0.05 24.90
C ASP A 28 -11.31 -0.63 25.97
N GLN A 29 -11.65 0.08 27.05
CA GLN A 29 -12.57 -0.40 28.09
C GLN A 29 -14.05 -0.26 27.70
N LEU A 30 -14.38 0.50 26.65
CA LEU A 30 -15.74 0.79 26.25
C LEU A 30 -16.12 -0.06 25.02
N ASP A 31 -17.06 -0.99 25.19
CA ASP A 31 -17.48 -1.92 24.13
C ASP A 31 -18.14 -1.23 22.91
N SER A 32 -18.71 -0.04 23.11
CA SER A 32 -19.33 0.74 22.04
C SER A 32 -19.14 2.24 22.25
N VAL A 33 -18.32 2.85 21.40
CA VAL A 33 -18.06 4.29 21.39
C VAL A 33 -18.58 4.89 20.09
N ASP A 34 -19.07 6.13 20.17
CA ASP A 34 -19.51 6.89 19.00
C ASP A 34 -18.34 7.17 18.04
N LEU A 35 -18.62 7.12 16.74
CA LEU A 35 -17.65 7.37 15.67
C LEU A 35 -17.06 8.79 15.78
N ALA A 36 -17.82 9.76 16.29
CA ALA A 36 -17.32 11.12 16.51
C ALA A 36 -16.17 11.19 17.54
N VAL A 37 -16.21 10.34 18.57
CA VAL A 37 -15.15 10.30 19.60
C VAL A 37 -13.89 9.66 19.01
N HIS A 38 -14.03 8.56 18.27
CA HIS A 38 -12.92 7.96 17.53
C HIS A 38 -12.32 8.90 16.48
N ALA A 39 -13.16 9.65 15.77
CA ALA A 39 -12.71 10.68 14.84
C ALA A 39 -11.88 11.76 15.56
N SER A 40 -12.34 12.26 16.71
CA SER A 40 -11.58 13.24 17.50
C SER A 40 -10.26 12.67 18.02
N PHE A 41 -10.22 11.38 18.36
CA PHE A 41 -9.02 10.66 18.79
C PHE A 41 -8.01 10.58 17.66
N TYR A 42 -8.40 9.98 16.53
CA TYR A 42 -7.51 9.80 15.39
C TYR A 42 -7.05 11.12 14.75
N ARG A 43 -7.85 12.20 14.85
CA ARG A 43 -7.41 13.54 14.43
C ARG A 43 -6.18 14.01 15.20
N VAL A 44 -6.27 14.02 16.53
CA VAL A 44 -5.16 14.47 17.41
C VAL A 44 -3.98 13.52 17.30
N SER A 45 -4.23 12.21 17.19
CA SER A 45 -3.18 11.22 16.95
C SER A 45 -2.46 11.47 15.63
N GLY A 46 -3.20 11.79 14.56
CA GLY A 46 -2.62 12.19 13.27
C GLY A 46 -1.74 13.43 13.41
N ASP A 47 -2.22 14.49 14.06
CA ASP A 47 -1.44 15.72 14.26
C ASP A 47 -0.14 15.44 15.06
N TYR A 48 -0.19 14.57 16.05
CA TYR A 48 0.97 14.13 16.82
C TYR A 48 2.02 13.41 15.95
N TRP A 49 1.60 12.41 15.16
CA TRP A 49 2.54 11.67 14.30
C TRP A 49 3.07 12.52 13.14
N LYS A 50 2.27 13.48 12.65
CA LYS A 50 2.73 14.49 11.68
C LYS A 50 3.83 15.36 12.28
N ALA A 51 3.67 15.83 13.51
CA ALA A 51 4.68 16.63 14.21
C ALA A 51 5.97 15.83 14.50
N LYS A 52 5.84 14.53 14.80
CA LYS A 52 6.98 13.63 15.04
C LYS A 52 7.68 13.16 13.76
N ALA A 53 7.12 13.44 12.58
CA ALA A 53 7.56 12.94 11.28
C ALA A 53 7.57 11.39 11.15
N GLU A 54 6.69 10.70 11.87
CA GLU A 54 6.52 9.25 11.74
C GLU A 54 5.36 8.93 10.79
N PHE A 55 5.70 8.79 9.51
CA PHE A 55 4.74 8.70 8.40
C PHE A 55 3.91 7.41 8.38
N ALA A 56 4.48 6.29 8.83
CA ALA A 56 3.78 4.99 8.83
C ALA A 56 2.56 4.99 9.76
N ASP A 57 2.73 5.52 10.97
CA ASP A 57 1.66 5.60 11.96
C ASP A 57 0.70 6.77 11.71
N TYR A 58 1.20 7.87 11.14
CA TYR A 58 0.34 8.93 10.59
C TYR A 58 -0.62 8.36 9.54
N TYR A 59 -0.10 7.60 8.58
CA TYR A 59 -0.88 7.00 7.50
C TYR A 59 -2.00 6.11 8.05
N ARG A 60 -1.70 5.22 9.01
CA ARG A 60 -2.69 4.33 9.65
C ARG A 60 -3.78 5.13 10.38
N ASN A 61 -3.38 6.09 11.22
CA ASN A 61 -4.34 6.90 11.98
C ASN A 61 -5.18 7.80 11.09
N SER A 62 -4.61 8.31 9.99
CA SER A 62 -5.33 9.12 9.00
C SER A 62 -6.38 8.29 8.25
N LEU A 63 -6.09 7.02 7.92
CA LEU A 63 -7.11 6.12 7.34
C LEU A 63 -8.23 5.81 8.32
N LEU A 64 -7.91 5.53 9.58
CA LEU A 64 -8.92 5.30 10.62
C LEU A 64 -9.77 6.55 10.86
N TYR A 65 -9.17 7.73 10.83
CA TYR A 65 -9.87 9.02 10.89
C TYR A 65 -10.86 9.18 9.73
N LEU A 66 -10.40 8.98 8.49
CA LEU A 66 -11.25 9.05 7.30
C LEU A 66 -12.35 7.98 7.30
N ALA A 67 -12.11 6.82 7.91
CA ALA A 67 -13.12 5.79 8.06
C ALA A 67 -14.25 6.16 9.05
N CYS A 68 -14.00 7.11 9.96
CA CYS A 68 -14.96 7.55 10.97
C CYS A 68 -15.81 8.76 10.52
N ILE A 69 -15.47 9.40 9.40
CA ILE A 69 -16.06 10.67 8.96
C ILE A 69 -16.70 10.52 7.58
N ASP A 70 -17.82 11.21 7.37
CA ASP A 70 -18.43 11.33 6.05
C ASP A 70 -17.77 12.48 5.27
N ILE A 71 -16.94 12.12 4.29
CA ILE A 71 -16.14 13.02 3.45
C ILE A 71 -16.99 14.18 2.92
N ASP A 72 -18.22 13.88 2.47
CA ASP A 72 -19.08 14.84 1.77
C ASP A 72 -19.77 15.86 2.67
N ARG A 73 -19.96 15.54 3.95
CA ARG A 73 -20.66 16.42 4.91
C ARG A 73 -19.71 17.23 5.78
N ASP A 74 -18.58 16.65 6.17
CA ASP A 74 -17.79 17.18 7.28
C ASP A 74 -16.53 17.94 6.84
N LEU A 75 -16.15 17.89 5.55
CA LEU A 75 -14.94 18.57 5.06
C LEU A 75 -15.21 19.48 3.85
N THR A 76 -14.56 20.63 3.86
CA THR A 76 -14.46 21.52 2.70
C THR A 76 -13.51 20.97 1.63
N GLN A 77 -13.64 21.42 0.37
CA GLN A 77 -12.79 20.95 -0.73
C GLN A 77 -11.30 21.21 -0.47
N ASP A 78 -10.97 22.34 0.18
CA ASP A 78 -9.59 22.72 0.47
C ASP A 78 -8.97 21.83 1.57
N GLU A 79 -9.70 21.55 2.64
CA GLU A 79 -9.26 20.63 3.70
C GLU A 79 -9.11 19.19 3.17
N ARG A 80 -9.98 18.76 2.25
CA ARG A 80 -9.82 17.46 1.57
C ARG A 80 -8.51 17.43 0.79
N ALA A 81 -8.19 18.49 0.05
CA ALA A 81 -6.96 18.55 -0.75
C ALA A 81 -5.69 18.58 0.12
N GLU A 82 -5.71 19.28 1.25
CA GLU A 82 -4.59 19.28 2.20
C GLU A 82 -4.38 17.90 2.83
N ARG A 83 -5.46 17.26 3.32
CA ARG A 83 -5.37 15.90 3.88
C ARG A 83 -4.96 14.87 2.84
N ALA A 84 -5.42 15.01 1.59
CA ALA A 84 -5.00 14.16 0.48
C ALA A 84 -3.49 14.28 0.21
N ARG A 85 -2.97 15.51 0.25
CA ARG A 85 -1.54 15.81 0.09
C ARG A 85 -0.73 15.16 1.20
N ASP A 86 -1.09 15.41 2.46
CA ASP A 86 -0.41 14.84 3.63
C ASP A 86 -0.42 13.31 3.62
N LEU A 87 -1.57 12.72 3.29
CA LEU A 87 -1.72 11.26 3.19
C LEU A 87 -0.88 10.68 2.06
N GLY A 88 -0.82 11.36 0.91
CA GLY A 88 0.02 10.96 -0.22
C GLY A 88 1.51 11.04 0.12
N ILE A 89 1.96 12.10 0.78
CA ILE A 89 3.35 12.24 1.25
C ILE A 89 3.69 11.15 2.26
N ALA A 90 2.79 10.89 3.22
CA ALA A 90 3.01 9.84 4.21
C ALA A 90 3.08 8.43 3.57
N ALA A 91 2.27 8.17 2.55
CA ALA A 91 2.31 6.92 1.80
C ALA A 91 3.65 6.74 1.06
N LEU A 92 4.19 7.82 0.49
CA LEU A 92 5.45 7.82 -0.24
C LEU A 92 6.64 7.61 0.72
N LEU A 93 6.69 8.37 1.82
CA LEU A 93 7.79 8.36 2.79
C LEU A 93 7.74 7.17 3.76
N GLY A 94 6.60 6.50 3.92
CA GLY A 94 6.51 5.32 4.79
C GLY A 94 7.39 4.17 4.31
N GLU A 95 8.39 3.79 5.11
CA GLU A 95 9.38 2.76 4.76
C GLU A 95 8.79 1.36 4.53
N SER A 96 7.65 1.06 5.15
CA SER A 96 6.96 -0.24 5.10
C SER A 96 5.73 -0.27 4.17
N LEU A 97 5.39 0.86 3.54
CA LEU A 97 4.19 0.99 2.72
C LEU A 97 4.52 0.69 1.25
N TYR A 98 4.36 -0.57 0.84
CA TYR A 98 4.54 -1.03 -0.55
C TYR A 98 3.22 -1.44 -1.24
N ASN A 99 2.08 -1.30 -0.56
CA ASN A 99 0.77 -1.60 -1.11
C ASN A 99 -0.04 -0.30 -1.28
N PHE A 100 -0.11 0.20 -2.51
CA PHE A 100 -0.76 1.46 -2.89
C PHE A 100 -2.17 1.28 -3.49
N GLY A 101 -2.79 0.11 -3.29
CA GLY A 101 -3.71 -0.42 -4.28
C GLY A 101 -5.21 -0.43 -4.01
N GLU A 102 -5.73 -0.52 -2.78
CA GLU A 102 -7.12 -1.03 -2.60
C GLU A 102 -8.21 -0.02 -2.23
N LEU A 103 -9.22 0.03 -3.12
CA LEU A 103 -10.67 0.26 -2.92
C LEU A 103 -11.26 1.61 -3.34
N VAL A 104 -11.68 1.63 -4.61
CA VAL A 104 -12.81 2.42 -5.16
C VAL A 104 -14.19 1.89 -4.70
N ARG A 105 -14.28 0.84 -3.87
CA ARG A 105 -15.56 0.33 -3.37
C ARG A 105 -15.72 0.46 -1.85
N ARG A 106 -15.89 1.71 -1.41
CA ARG A 106 -16.89 2.01 -0.38
C ARG A 106 -17.98 2.92 -0.98
N ALA A 107 -18.45 2.54 -2.16
CA ALA A 107 -19.70 3.09 -2.69
C ALA A 107 -20.86 2.48 -1.89
N HIS A 108 -21.41 3.25 -0.96
CA HIS A 108 -22.81 3.16 -0.53
C HIS A 108 -23.33 1.88 0.18
N HIS A 109 -22.56 1.19 1.02
CA HIS A 109 -23.21 0.39 2.07
C HIS A 109 -23.46 1.25 3.31
N SER A 110 -24.47 2.11 3.20
CA SER A 110 -25.24 2.55 4.35
C SER A 110 -25.71 1.31 5.13
N SER A 111 -25.50 1.33 6.45
CA SER A 111 -26.16 0.48 7.46
C SER A 111 -25.43 -0.72 8.07
N ALA A 112 -24.22 -1.11 7.65
CA ALA A 112 -23.43 -2.08 8.41
C ALA A 112 -22.38 -1.36 9.27
N ARG A 113 -22.79 -0.96 10.49
CA ARG A 113 -21.87 -0.53 11.55
C ARG A 113 -20.90 -1.68 11.85
N PHE A 114 -19.75 -1.68 11.19
CA PHE A 114 -18.62 -2.47 11.67
C PHE A 114 -18.18 -1.79 12.97
N SER A 115 -18.38 -2.47 14.10
CA SER A 115 -17.88 -2.01 15.38
C SER A 115 -16.37 -1.86 15.28
N ILE A 116 -15.86 -0.70 15.70
CA ILE A 116 -14.42 -0.40 15.71
C ILE A 116 -13.67 -1.42 16.59
N SER A 117 -14.34 -1.98 17.60
CA SER A 117 -13.89 -3.14 18.39
C SER A 117 -13.51 -4.37 17.54
N ALA A 118 -14.28 -4.70 16.49
CA ALA A 118 -13.95 -5.81 15.58
C ALA A 118 -12.78 -5.50 14.64
N ALA A 119 -12.46 -4.22 14.42
CA ALA A 119 -11.28 -3.79 13.68
C ALA A 119 -10.02 -3.74 14.58
N LEU A 120 -10.18 -3.46 15.88
CA LEU A 120 -9.10 -3.40 16.87
C LEU A 120 -8.66 -4.79 17.41
N SER A 121 -9.53 -5.81 17.36
CA SER A 121 -9.28 -7.16 17.88
C SER A 121 -8.31 -8.03 17.05
N TRP A 122 -7.87 -7.58 15.87
CA TRP A 122 -6.99 -8.38 14.99
C TRP A 122 -5.54 -7.88 15.13
N SER A 123 -4.95 -8.10 16.30
CA SER A 123 -3.66 -7.52 16.68
C SER A 123 -2.42 -8.22 16.15
N GLU A 124 -2.51 -9.33 15.40
CA GLU A 124 -1.30 -10.02 14.91
C GLU A 124 -1.48 -10.60 13.50
N GLY A 125 -0.75 -10.03 12.53
CA GLY A 125 -0.34 -10.79 11.34
C GLY A 125 -1.05 -10.50 10.02
N VAL A 126 -1.57 -9.29 9.80
CA VAL A 126 -2.45 -9.11 8.64
C VAL A 126 -2.19 -7.83 7.84
N SER A 127 -1.32 -8.02 6.84
CA SER A 127 -0.89 -7.08 5.79
C SER A 127 -2.04 -6.60 4.85
N TRP A 128 -3.30 -6.99 5.11
CA TRP A 128 -4.45 -6.67 4.24
C TRP A 128 -5.20 -5.38 4.58
N PHE A 129 -4.81 -4.63 5.62
CA PHE A 129 -5.43 -3.32 5.93
C PHE A 129 -4.67 -2.13 5.30
N THR A 130 -4.20 -2.27 4.06
CA THR A 130 -3.68 -1.15 3.27
C THR A 130 -4.73 -0.74 2.24
N GLN A 131 -5.84 -0.23 2.79
CA GLN A 131 -6.94 0.41 2.07
C GLN A 131 -6.49 1.76 1.52
N LEU A 132 -6.24 1.87 0.21
CA LEU A 132 -6.26 3.15 -0.49
C LEU A 132 -6.72 3.04 -1.94
N LEU A 133 -7.91 3.58 -2.21
CA LEU A 133 -8.12 4.66 -3.18
C LEU A 133 -9.28 5.53 -2.68
N HIS A 134 -9.04 6.26 -1.59
CA HIS A 134 -10.07 7.11 -0.99
C HIS A 134 -10.51 8.18 -2.02
N PRO A 135 -11.81 8.51 -2.14
CA PRO A 135 -12.32 9.58 -3.03
C PRO A 135 -11.60 10.93 -2.87
N VAL A 136 -10.90 11.12 -1.74
CA VAL A 136 -10.04 12.28 -1.44
C VAL A 136 -8.83 12.40 -2.38
N LEU A 137 -8.38 11.32 -3.04
CA LEU A 137 -7.39 11.46 -4.11
C LEU A 137 -8.00 11.93 -5.44
N ASP A 138 -9.31 11.77 -5.64
CA ASP A 138 -10.00 12.37 -6.79
C ASP A 138 -10.25 13.87 -6.58
N SER A 139 -10.36 14.34 -5.33
CA SER A 139 -10.40 15.79 -5.02
C SER A 139 -9.08 16.52 -5.27
N LEU A 140 -7.97 15.80 -5.52
CA LEU A 140 -6.70 16.40 -5.94
C LEU A 140 -6.69 16.80 -7.42
N LYS A 141 -7.60 16.29 -8.24
CA LYS A 141 -7.67 16.63 -9.67
C LYS A 141 -8.00 18.12 -9.84
N GLY A 142 -7.14 18.87 -10.53
CA GLY A 142 -7.30 20.31 -10.70
C GLY A 142 -6.72 21.18 -9.57
N THR A 143 -6.05 20.58 -8.59
CA THR A 143 -5.28 21.32 -7.56
C THR A 143 -3.80 21.38 -7.93
N PRO A 144 -3.01 22.31 -7.37
CA PRO A 144 -1.55 22.35 -7.60
C PRO A 144 -0.81 21.08 -7.14
N ASN A 145 -1.46 20.18 -6.39
CA ASN A 145 -0.88 18.95 -5.86
C ASN A 145 -1.23 17.70 -6.68
N GLU A 146 -1.72 17.86 -7.90
CA GLU A 146 -2.04 16.74 -8.79
C GLU A 146 -0.83 15.81 -9.04
N TYR A 147 0.39 16.36 -8.98
CA TYR A 147 1.63 15.59 -9.10
C TYR A 147 1.73 14.43 -8.10
N ILE A 148 1.20 14.58 -6.88
CA ILE A 148 1.22 13.52 -5.86
C ILE A 148 0.36 12.33 -6.30
N ARG A 149 -0.79 12.61 -6.91
CA ARG A 149 -1.66 11.57 -7.47
C ARG A 149 -0.94 10.84 -8.58
N SER A 150 -0.37 11.58 -9.54
CA SER A 150 0.40 11.01 -10.66
C SER A 150 1.59 10.20 -10.17
N LEU A 151 2.25 10.66 -9.11
CA LEU A 151 3.35 9.97 -8.47
C LEU A 151 2.90 8.65 -7.84
N LEU A 152 1.83 8.64 -7.05
CA LEU A 152 1.27 7.41 -6.48
C LEU A 152 0.90 6.39 -7.57
N PHE A 153 0.37 6.84 -8.71
CA PHE A 153 0.12 5.96 -9.85
C PHE A 153 1.43 5.41 -10.47
N ALA A 154 2.45 6.25 -10.63
CA ALA A 154 3.77 5.82 -11.12
C ALA A 154 4.42 4.78 -10.19
N PHE A 155 4.32 4.95 -8.86
CA PHE A 155 4.76 3.96 -7.87
C PHE A 155 3.96 2.66 -7.97
N ASN A 156 2.64 2.75 -8.18
CA ASN A 156 1.82 1.56 -8.31
C ASN A 156 2.18 0.73 -9.56
N SER A 157 2.45 1.41 -10.69
CA SER A 157 2.82 0.78 -11.96
C SER A 157 4.35 0.58 -12.15
N GLY A 158 5.16 0.84 -11.12
CA GLY A 158 6.62 0.69 -11.20
C GLY A 158 7.27 1.44 -12.37
N ASP A 159 6.67 2.54 -12.84
CA ASP A 159 7.09 3.24 -14.05
C ASP A 159 8.12 4.32 -13.69
N ILE A 160 9.39 3.97 -13.91
CA ILE A 160 10.54 4.79 -13.53
C ILE A 160 10.64 6.04 -14.42
N ASP A 161 10.20 5.97 -15.67
CA ASP A 161 10.27 7.10 -16.60
C ASP A 161 9.27 8.20 -16.20
N LYS A 162 8.05 7.82 -15.80
CA LYS A 162 7.08 8.77 -15.22
C LYS A 162 7.59 9.37 -13.92
N PHE A 163 8.22 8.57 -13.06
CA PHE A 163 8.83 9.08 -11.84
C PHE A 163 9.89 10.14 -12.14
N GLN A 164 10.79 9.89 -13.10
CA GLN A 164 11.82 10.84 -13.52
C GLN A 164 11.23 12.16 -14.01
N SER A 165 10.13 12.11 -14.76
CA SER A 165 9.44 13.32 -15.24
C SER A 165 8.83 14.18 -14.12
N LEU A 166 8.50 13.58 -12.97
CA LEU A 166 7.89 14.24 -11.83
C LEU A 166 8.91 14.76 -10.80
N ILE A 167 10.19 14.40 -10.92
CA ILE A 167 11.29 14.89 -10.05
C ILE A 167 11.30 16.43 -9.90
N PRO A 168 11.21 17.25 -10.96
CA PRO A 168 11.29 18.72 -10.82
C PRO A 168 10.13 19.30 -9.99
N GLU A 169 8.99 18.61 -9.90
CA GLU A 169 7.88 19.04 -9.05
C GLU A 169 8.10 18.66 -7.57
N LEU A 170 8.90 17.62 -7.31
CA LEU A 170 9.31 17.22 -5.96
C LEU A 170 10.34 18.18 -5.35
N GLU A 171 11.11 18.89 -6.17
CA GLU A 171 12.08 19.89 -5.70
C GLU A 171 11.42 21.10 -5.03
N LYS A 172 10.12 21.31 -5.24
CA LYS A 172 9.34 22.37 -4.58
C LYS A 172 9.22 22.17 -3.07
N GLU A 173 9.36 20.93 -2.58
CA GLU A 173 9.21 20.57 -1.17
C GLU A 173 10.52 19.98 -0.60
N PRO A 174 11.22 20.68 0.32
CA PRO A 174 12.55 20.25 0.81
C PRO A 174 12.52 18.93 1.58
N TYR A 175 11.37 18.54 2.14
CA TYR A 175 11.20 17.27 2.86
C TYR A 175 11.28 16.04 1.93
N LEU A 176 10.88 16.19 0.67
CA LEU A 176 10.95 15.12 -0.33
C LEU A 176 12.37 15.00 -0.89
N LEU A 177 13.08 16.13 -1.05
CA LEU A 177 14.47 16.18 -1.51
C LEU A 177 15.41 15.36 -0.63
N GLN A 178 15.26 15.44 0.70
CA GLN A 178 16.08 14.67 1.65
C GLN A 178 15.91 13.15 1.49
N ASN A 179 14.72 12.72 1.06
CA ASN A 179 14.32 11.32 0.97
C ASN A 179 14.26 10.80 -0.49
N LEU A 180 14.82 11.50 -1.47
CA LEU A 180 14.78 11.05 -2.86
C LEU A 180 15.47 9.69 -3.07
N ASN A 181 16.56 9.44 -2.33
CA ASN A 181 17.27 8.17 -2.42
C ASN A 181 16.40 7.00 -1.96
N THR A 182 15.61 7.17 -0.89
CA THR A 182 14.71 6.13 -0.39
C THR A 182 13.52 5.94 -1.34
N LEU A 183 12.98 7.02 -1.90
CA LEU A 183 11.93 6.96 -2.93
C LEU A 183 12.40 6.25 -4.21
N ARG A 184 13.63 6.54 -4.67
CA ARG A 184 14.23 5.87 -5.83
C ARG A 184 14.42 4.38 -5.58
N GLN A 185 14.96 4.01 -4.42
CA GLN A 185 15.06 2.59 -4.06
C GLN A 185 13.68 1.91 -3.99
N LYS A 186 12.67 2.62 -3.47
CA LYS A 186 11.31 2.12 -3.31
C LYS A 186 10.64 1.86 -4.67
N ILE A 187 10.75 2.78 -5.63
CA ILE A 187 10.20 2.54 -6.98
C ILE A 187 10.92 1.40 -7.70
N CYS A 188 12.24 1.25 -7.54
CA CYS A 188 12.96 0.12 -8.13
C CYS A 188 12.50 -1.23 -7.55
N VAL A 189 12.21 -1.29 -6.23
CA VAL A 189 11.63 -2.50 -5.60
C VAL A 189 10.22 -2.77 -6.12
N LEU A 190 9.39 -1.74 -6.33
CA LEU A 190 8.04 -1.91 -6.89
C LEU A 190 8.07 -2.34 -8.36
N ALA A 191 9.00 -1.79 -9.14
CA ALA A 191 9.26 -2.19 -10.52
C ALA A 191 9.69 -3.65 -10.59
N LEU A 192 10.59 -4.10 -9.70
CA LEU A 192 10.95 -5.51 -9.57
C LEU A 192 9.72 -6.39 -9.30
N ILE A 193 8.90 -6.02 -8.31
CA ILE A 193 7.71 -6.79 -7.94
C ILE A 193 6.73 -6.89 -9.12
N GLU A 194 6.52 -5.80 -9.84
CA GLU A 194 5.65 -5.79 -11.02
C GLU A 194 6.20 -6.66 -12.16
N ALA A 195 7.51 -6.58 -12.41
CA ALA A 195 8.20 -7.40 -13.40
C ALA A 195 8.02 -8.90 -13.13
N VAL A 196 8.15 -9.29 -11.87
CA VAL A 196 7.97 -10.68 -11.43
C VAL A 196 6.50 -11.09 -11.51
N PHE A 197 5.58 -10.18 -11.17
CA PHE A 197 4.14 -10.45 -11.20
C PHE A 197 3.63 -10.69 -12.64
N LYS A 198 4.09 -9.91 -13.63
CA LYS A 198 3.70 -10.06 -15.05
C LYS A 198 4.05 -11.44 -15.60
N ARG A 199 5.18 -12.01 -15.16
CA ARG A 199 5.69 -13.31 -15.62
C ARG A 199 4.89 -14.49 -15.03
N PRO A 200 4.64 -15.57 -15.79
CA PRO A 200 4.02 -16.79 -15.27
C PRO A 200 4.97 -17.52 -14.31
N ILE A 201 4.43 -18.43 -13.49
CA ILE A 201 5.18 -19.13 -12.42
C ILE A 201 6.41 -19.89 -12.97
N GLN A 202 6.31 -20.46 -14.17
CA GLN A 202 7.39 -21.23 -14.80
C GLN A 202 8.64 -20.38 -15.06
N ASP A 203 8.45 -19.14 -15.50
CA ASP A 203 9.54 -18.20 -15.80
C ASP A 203 10.08 -17.50 -14.55
N ARG A 204 9.44 -17.67 -13.38
CA ARG A 204 9.88 -17.08 -12.11
C ARG A 204 10.98 -17.90 -11.42
N VAL A 205 11.16 -19.15 -11.81
CA VAL A 205 12.11 -20.08 -11.18
C VAL A 205 13.56 -19.78 -11.61
N ALA A 206 13.77 -19.15 -12.76
CA ALA A 206 15.10 -18.81 -13.28
C ALA A 206 15.13 -17.42 -13.91
N LEU A 207 15.13 -16.36 -13.08
CA LEU A 207 15.24 -14.97 -13.56
C LEU A 207 16.70 -14.51 -13.54
N PRO A 208 17.32 -14.26 -14.72
CA PRO A 208 18.69 -13.75 -14.77
C PRO A 208 18.74 -12.28 -14.34
N PHE A 209 19.83 -11.89 -13.68
CA PHE A 209 20.02 -10.53 -13.16
C PHE A 209 20.02 -9.47 -14.27
N SER A 210 20.42 -9.82 -15.50
CA SER A 210 20.39 -8.92 -16.66
C SER A 210 18.99 -8.43 -17.03
N ILE A 211 17.99 -9.31 -16.92
CA ILE A 211 16.58 -8.95 -17.18
C ILE A 211 16.06 -8.05 -16.06
N ILE A 212 16.43 -8.34 -14.82
CA ILE A 212 16.04 -7.54 -13.65
C ILE A 212 16.69 -6.15 -13.71
N ALA A 213 17.98 -6.07 -14.05
CA ALA A 213 18.71 -4.81 -14.23
C ALA A 213 18.04 -3.90 -15.27
N LYS A 214 17.64 -4.48 -16.41
CA LYS A 214 16.97 -3.75 -17.49
C LYS A 214 15.61 -3.20 -17.04
N GLU A 215 14.82 -4.01 -16.34
CA GLU A 215 13.47 -3.64 -15.93
C GLU A 215 13.46 -2.66 -14.75
N ALA A 216 14.37 -2.83 -13.79
CA ALA A 216 14.49 -1.95 -12.63
C ALA A 216 15.31 -0.69 -12.92
N GLN A 217 15.88 -0.56 -14.13
CA GLN A 217 16.81 0.52 -14.53
C GLN A 217 17.95 0.73 -13.51
N VAL A 218 18.54 -0.36 -13.03
CA VAL A 218 19.59 -0.39 -12.00
C VAL A 218 20.80 -1.16 -12.56
N PRO A 219 22.05 -0.73 -12.28
CA PRO A 219 23.24 -1.46 -12.70
C PRO A 219 23.25 -2.89 -12.13
N VAL A 220 23.84 -3.83 -12.87
CA VAL A 220 23.84 -5.27 -12.51
C VAL A 220 24.42 -5.52 -11.11
N ASP A 221 25.41 -4.72 -10.70
CA ASP A 221 26.06 -4.82 -9.39
C ASP A 221 25.11 -4.51 -8.22
N GLU A 222 24.13 -3.62 -8.42
CA GLU A 222 23.17 -3.22 -7.38
C GLU A 222 21.92 -4.12 -7.34
N VAL A 223 21.72 -4.96 -8.35
CA VAL A 223 20.55 -5.86 -8.43
C VAL A 223 20.50 -6.83 -7.26
N GLU A 224 21.64 -7.36 -6.83
CA GLU A 224 21.72 -8.28 -5.70
C GLU A 224 21.27 -7.59 -4.40
N HIS A 225 21.77 -6.37 -4.14
CA HIS A 225 21.37 -5.58 -2.98
C HIS A 225 19.88 -5.26 -2.97
N LEU A 226 19.30 -4.98 -4.14
CA LEU A 226 17.87 -4.73 -4.28
C LEU A 226 17.04 -5.99 -4.00
N LEU A 227 17.47 -7.14 -4.52
CA LEU A 227 16.82 -8.42 -4.27
C LEU A 227 16.90 -8.82 -2.80
N MET A 228 18.06 -8.65 -2.16
CA MET A 228 18.23 -8.87 -0.73
C MET A 228 17.30 -7.96 0.09
N LYS A 229 17.17 -6.68 -0.29
CA LYS A 229 16.25 -5.74 0.36
C LYS A 229 14.79 -6.18 0.22
N ALA A 230 14.38 -6.63 -0.96
CA ALA A 230 13.02 -7.13 -1.21
C ALA A 230 12.70 -8.40 -0.41
N LEU A 231 13.67 -9.31 -0.24
CA LEU A 231 13.56 -10.48 0.61
C LEU A 231 13.48 -10.10 2.10
N MET A 232 14.34 -9.18 2.56
CA MET A 232 14.35 -8.70 3.95
C MET A 232 13.02 -8.04 4.35
N LEU A 233 12.42 -7.30 3.42
CA LEU A 233 11.11 -6.67 3.62
C LEU A 233 9.94 -7.65 3.47
N ASN A 234 10.21 -8.94 3.23
CA ASN A 234 9.22 -10.00 2.99
C ASN A 234 8.23 -9.70 1.85
N LEU A 235 8.63 -8.84 0.91
CA LEU A 235 7.82 -8.53 -0.28
C LEU A 235 7.84 -9.68 -1.28
N ILE A 236 8.94 -10.42 -1.29
CA ILE A 236 9.19 -11.57 -2.15
C ILE A 236 9.78 -12.69 -1.27
N ARG A 237 9.53 -13.96 -1.63
CA ARG A 237 10.27 -15.11 -1.10
C ARG A 237 10.91 -15.86 -2.25
N GLY A 238 12.12 -16.35 -2.04
CA GLY A 238 12.91 -16.99 -3.07
C GLY A 238 14.32 -17.33 -2.61
N THR A 239 15.09 -17.90 -3.53
CA THR A 239 16.53 -18.16 -3.36
C THR A 239 17.31 -17.34 -4.37
N LEU A 240 18.47 -16.84 -3.94
CA LEU A 240 19.40 -16.07 -4.77
C LEU A 240 20.65 -16.91 -4.99
N ASP A 241 21.08 -17.05 -6.23
CA ASP A 241 22.38 -17.62 -6.58
C ASP A 241 23.22 -16.55 -7.27
N ALA A 242 24.16 -15.98 -6.51
CA ALA A 242 25.07 -14.94 -6.99
C ALA A 242 26.09 -15.50 -8.01
N CYS A 243 26.51 -16.76 -7.86
CA CYS A 243 27.49 -17.39 -8.76
C CYS A 243 26.91 -17.61 -10.16
N SER A 244 25.63 -17.99 -10.25
CA SER A 244 24.94 -18.15 -11.53
C SER A 244 24.22 -16.88 -12.00
N SER A 245 24.16 -15.82 -11.19
CA SER A 245 23.42 -14.57 -11.47
C SER A 245 21.93 -14.82 -11.78
N VAL A 246 21.32 -15.76 -11.05
CA VAL A 246 19.92 -16.17 -11.20
C VAL A 246 19.19 -16.04 -9.87
N ALA A 247 17.99 -15.44 -9.91
CA ALA A 247 17.05 -15.40 -8.81
C ALA A 247 15.89 -16.38 -9.08
N SER A 248 15.58 -17.23 -8.09
CA SER A 248 14.40 -18.08 -8.09
C SER A 248 13.37 -17.52 -7.13
N ILE A 249 12.23 -17.06 -7.65
CA ILE A 249 11.19 -16.41 -6.85
C ILE A 249 9.99 -17.36 -6.72
N THR A 250 9.71 -17.78 -5.49
CA THR A 250 8.64 -18.72 -5.17
C THR A 250 7.34 -18.03 -4.78
N TRP A 251 7.41 -16.85 -4.18
CA TRP A 251 6.24 -16.12 -3.71
C TRP A 251 6.45 -14.62 -3.82
N VAL A 252 5.37 -13.90 -4.10
CA VAL A 252 5.33 -12.43 -4.17
C VAL A 252 4.14 -11.96 -3.37
N GLN A 253 4.30 -10.85 -2.64
CA GLN A 253 3.21 -10.22 -1.90
C GLN A 253 2.04 -9.90 -2.83
N PRO A 254 0.81 -10.35 -2.51
CA PRO A 254 -0.37 -10.00 -3.26
C PRO A 254 -0.54 -8.48 -3.32
N ARG A 255 -0.86 -7.98 -4.51
CA ARG A 255 -1.12 -6.56 -4.76
C ARG A 255 -2.47 -6.41 -5.43
N VAL A 256 -2.94 -5.18 -5.41
CA VAL A 256 -4.20 -4.83 -6.05
C VAL A 256 -3.99 -4.70 -7.54
N LEU A 257 -4.94 -5.27 -8.27
CA LEU A 257 -4.87 -5.45 -9.70
C LEU A 257 -5.75 -4.41 -10.37
N ASP A 258 -5.20 -3.78 -11.41
CA ASP A 258 -6.02 -3.00 -12.33
C ASP A 258 -6.99 -3.93 -13.10
N LYS A 259 -8.09 -3.37 -13.60
CA LYS A 259 -9.10 -4.12 -14.37
C LYS A 259 -8.49 -4.84 -15.57
N THR A 260 -7.48 -4.25 -16.19
CA THR A 260 -6.71 -4.83 -17.29
C THR A 260 -5.98 -6.12 -16.88
N GLN A 261 -5.34 -6.10 -15.71
CA GLN A 261 -4.63 -7.24 -15.13
C GLN A 261 -5.60 -8.35 -14.69
N ILE A 262 -6.77 -7.98 -14.18
CA ILE A 262 -7.86 -8.93 -13.88
C ILE A 262 -8.34 -9.63 -15.15
N GLY A 263 -8.42 -8.91 -16.27
CA GLY A 263 -8.67 -9.49 -17.59
C GLY A 263 -7.65 -10.57 -17.95
N GLY A 264 -6.36 -10.27 -17.82
CA GLY A 264 -5.31 -11.26 -18.08
C GLY A 264 -5.34 -12.49 -17.16
N LEU A 265 -5.77 -12.33 -15.90
CA LEU A 265 -5.98 -13.47 -14.99
C LEU A 265 -7.18 -14.31 -15.39
N LYS A 266 -8.27 -13.68 -15.85
CA LYS A 266 -9.45 -14.38 -16.38
C LYS A 266 -9.06 -15.25 -17.56
N ASP A 267 -8.26 -14.73 -18.49
CA ASP A 267 -7.82 -15.47 -19.68
C ASP A 267 -6.94 -16.67 -19.27
N ARG A 268 -5.96 -16.47 -18.38
CA ARG A 268 -5.11 -17.56 -17.86
C ARG A 268 -5.91 -18.62 -17.10
N LEU A 269 -6.94 -18.22 -16.36
CA LEU A 269 -7.83 -19.15 -15.67
C LEU A 269 -8.68 -19.95 -16.65
N GLY A 270 -9.12 -19.31 -17.75
CA GLY A 270 -9.75 -19.98 -18.88
C GLY A 270 -8.85 -21.05 -19.49
N ASP A 271 -7.62 -20.69 -19.86
CA ASP A 271 -6.64 -21.63 -20.41
C ASP A 271 -6.34 -22.80 -19.47
N TRP A 272 -6.32 -22.54 -18.16
CA TRP A 272 -6.12 -23.58 -17.16
C TRP A 272 -7.34 -24.51 -17.04
N ALA A 273 -8.56 -23.95 -17.04
CA ALA A 273 -9.79 -24.72 -17.03
C ALA A 273 -9.87 -25.65 -18.26
N ASP A 274 -9.49 -25.15 -19.43
CA ASP A 274 -9.45 -25.93 -20.67
C ASP A 274 -8.43 -27.09 -20.58
N LYS A 275 -7.25 -26.85 -20.01
CA LYS A 275 -6.23 -27.89 -19.77
C LYS A 275 -6.73 -28.97 -18.81
N VAL A 276 -7.40 -28.58 -17.71
CA VAL A 276 -7.97 -29.52 -16.74
C VAL A 276 -9.10 -30.33 -17.36
N GLN A 277 -9.95 -29.70 -18.19
CA GLN A 277 -11.02 -30.40 -18.90
C GLN A 277 -10.46 -31.40 -19.93
N ALA A 278 -9.40 -31.03 -20.66
CA ALA A 278 -8.72 -31.92 -21.59
C ALA A 278 -8.09 -33.13 -20.87
N GLN A 279 -7.41 -32.91 -19.73
CA GLN A 279 -6.88 -34.00 -18.92
C GLN A 279 -7.98 -34.88 -18.32
N GLY A 280 -9.10 -34.29 -17.89
CA GLY A 280 -10.26 -35.03 -17.38
C GLY A 280 -10.98 -35.85 -18.46
N ALA A 281 -10.97 -35.40 -19.72
CA ALA A 281 -11.47 -36.19 -20.85
C ALA A 281 -10.54 -37.36 -21.16
N PHE A 282 -9.23 -37.14 -21.14
CA PHE A 282 -8.22 -38.19 -21.31
C PHE A 282 -8.33 -39.27 -20.22
N ALA A 283 -8.40 -38.88 -18.95
CA ALA A 283 -8.53 -39.81 -17.83
C ALA A 283 -9.79 -40.69 -17.93
N ARG A 284 -10.92 -40.10 -18.36
CA ARG A 284 -12.16 -40.85 -18.62
C ARG A 284 -12.05 -41.82 -19.79
N GLY A 285 -11.30 -41.47 -20.83
CA GLY A 285 -11.06 -42.36 -21.98
C GLY A 285 -10.15 -43.56 -21.67
N VAL A 286 -9.20 -43.40 -20.75
CA VAL A 286 -8.23 -44.45 -20.40
C VAL A 286 -8.79 -45.43 -19.35
N ALA A 287 -9.71 -44.98 -18.50
CA ALA A 287 -10.24 -45.79 -17.39
C ALA A 287 -11.78 -45.87 -17.35
N PRO A 288 -12.47 -46.26 -18.44
CA PRO A 288 -13.93 -46.43 -18.41
C PRO A 288 -14.37 -47.55 -17.44
N GLU A 289 -13.53 -48.56 -17.20
CA GLU A 289 -13.87 -49.72 -16.35
C GLU A 289 -13.67 -49.50 -14.84
N LEU A 290 -12.97 -48.43 -14.42
CA LEU A 290 -12.75 -48.11 -13.00
C LEU A 290 -13.89 -47.28 -12.37
N PHE A 291 -14.77 -46.73 -13.21
CA PHE A 291 -15.86 -45.84 -12.79
C PHE A 291 -17.26 -46.37 -13.20
N ALA A 292 -17.36 -47.65 -13.56
CA ALA A 292 -18.62 -48.36 -13.83
C ALA A 292 -19.17 -49.01 -12.55
#